data_AF-M7MJQ9-F1
#
_entry.id   AF-M7MJQ9-F1
#
_cell.length_a   1.000
_cell.length_b   1.000
_cell.length_c   1.000
_cell.angle_alpha   90.00
_cell.angle_beta   90.00
_cell.angle_gamma   90.00
#
_symmetry.space_group_name_H-M   'P 1'
#
loop_
_entity.id
_entity.type
_entity.pdbx_description
1 polymer ?
#
loop_
_entity_poly.entity_id
_entity_poly.type
_entity_poly.pdbx_seq_one_letter_code
_entity_poly.pdbx_strand_id
1 'polypeptide(L)'
;MKKLLLVFALFTSIIHAQEDNTTELDLITDTSSAEAFIKANKSKGNKLITFNEEKHKSVLATDLFKLPFGGKTTTENNFEKTTYKVVEKNTVTHYRLSYILLDSQQMEASKTKAYRERIIASYHNGSPFDFLAKKYSVADNATRGGDTGWFTKDNVSLFFDVDVIENNHTEHEIYTLDNEEKGLYYIVLNTHQPKEIKEIKVLKIVEQKN
;
A
#
# COMPACT_ATOMS: atom_id res chain seq x y z
N MET A 1 34.76 -66.26 -45.25
CA MET A 1 34.69 -65.73 -43.87
C MET A 1 34.01 -64.37 -43.90
N LYS A 2 32.70 -64.30 -43.60
CA LYS A 2 31.92 -63.06 -43.59
C LYS A 2 31.95 -62.48 -42.17
N LYS A 3 32.47 -61.25 -41.99
CA LYS A 3 32.42 -60.53 -40.71
C LYS A 3 31.09 -59.79 -40.60
N LEU A 4 30.35 -60.06 -39.53
CA LEU A 4 29.12 -59.38 -39.15
C LEU A 4 29.49 -58.18 -38.27
N LEU A 5 29.21 -56.96 -38.73
CA LEU A 5 29.37 -55.73 -37.96
C LEU A 5 28.04 -55.42 -37.27
N LEU A 6 28.02 -55.49 -35.94
CA LEU A 6 26.89 -55.11 -35.10
C LEU A 6 27.10 -53.66 -34.64
N VAL A 7 26.32 -52.72 -35.18
CA VAL A 7 26.34 -51.31 -34.78
C VAL A 7 25.33 -51.10 -33.66
N PHE A 8 25.82 -50.76 -32.48
CA PHE A 8 25.01 -50.45 -31.30
C PHE A 8 24.70 -48.95 -31.31
N ALA A 9 23.46 -48.58 -31.65
CA ALA A 9 23.01 -47.19 -31.58
C ALA A 9 22.60 -46.84 -30.14
N LEU A 10 23.47 -46.11 -29.43
CA LEU A 10 23.16 -45.47 -28.16
C LEU A 10 22.22 -44.28 -28.40
N PHE A 11 20.92 -44.50 -28.20
CA PHE A 11 19.96 -43.42 -28.02
C PHE A 11 20.14 -42.84 -26.62
N THR A 12 20.87 -41.73 -26.50
CA THR A 12 20.88 -40.93 -25.27
C THR A 12 19.68 -40.01 -25.29
N SER A 13 18.63 -40.41 -24.59
CA SER A 13 17.49 -39.55 -24.27
C SER A 13 17.96 -38.43 -23.35
N ILE A 14 18.14 -37.23 -23.91
CA ILE A 14 18.35 -36.02 -23.10
C ILE A 14 16.97 -35.60 -22.57
N ILE A 15 16.63 -36.07 -21.38
CA ILE A 15 15.48 -35.56 -20.62
C ILE A 15 15.84 -34.13 -20.23
N HIS A 16 15.28 -33.15 -20.94
CA HIS A 16 15.27 -31.77 -20.47
C HIS A 16 14.20 -31.67 -19.39
N ALA A 17 14.61 -31.77 -18.13
CA ALA A 17 13.77 -31.33 -17.02
C ALA A 17 13.70 -29.79 -17.07
N GLN A 18 12.69 -29.24 -17.74
CA GLN A 18 12.22 -27.91 -17.39
C GLN A 18 11.40 -28.06 -16.12
N GLU A 19 12.06 -27.85 -14.98
CA GLU A 19 11.42 -27.80 -13.67
C GLU A 19 10.52 -26.55 -13.67
N ASP A 20 9.22 -26.80 -13.80
CA ASP A 20 8.22 -25.76 -13.97
C ASP A 20 8.06 -25.06 -12.60
N ASN A 21 8.61 -23.85 -12.47
CA ASN A 21 8.51 -23.00 -11.26
C ASN A 21 7.05 -22.77 -10.81
N THR A 22 6.07 -23.12 -11.65
CA THR A 22 4.65 -23.16 -11.32
C THR A 22 4.35 -23.97 -10.05
N THR A 23 5.04 -25.10 -9.87
CA THR A 23 4.87 -26.05 -8.76
C THR A 23 5.37 -25.49 -7.42
N GLU A 24 6.52 -24.80 -7.41
CA GLU A 24 7.06 -24.19 -6.18
C GLU A 24 6.18 -23.04 -5.70
N LEU A 25 5.65 -22.25 -6.63
CA LEU A 25 4.77 -21.14 -6.28
C LEU A 25 3.45 -21.63 -5.70
N ASP A 26 2.99 -22.83 -6.05
CA ASP A 26 1.79 -23.42 -5.47
C ASP A 26 1.93 -23.78 -3.99
N LEU A 27 3.15 -24.03 -3.53
CA LEU A 27 3.45 -24.25 -2.11
C LEU A 27 3.37 -22.97 -1.27
N ILE A 28 3.37 -21.79 -1.90
CA ILE A 28 3.24 -20.50 -1.22
C ILE A 28 1.76 -20.26 -0.93
N THR A 29 1.37 -20.49 0.31
CA THR A 29 -0.02 -20.40 0.77
C THR A 29 -0.29 -19.20 1.66
N ASP A 30 0.71 -18.39 1.97
CA ASP A 30 0.52 -17.23 2.87
C ASP A 30 1.62 -16.18 2.68
N THR A 31 1.46 -15.07 3.39
CA THR A 31 2.41 -13.96 3.38
C THR A 31 3.79 -14.36 3.92
N SER A 32 3.88 -15.21 4.95
CA SER A 32 5.15 -15.62 5.58
C SER A 32 6.00 -16.51 4.66
N SER A 33 5.37 -17.47 3.99
CA SER A 33 5.98 -18.32 2.99
C SER A 33 6.39 -17.52 1.75
N ALA A 34 5.60 -16.51 1.35
CA ALA A 34 5.97 -15.60 0.26
C ALA A 34 7.23 -14.78 0.60
N GLU A 35 7.33 -14.27 1.83
CA GLU A 35 8.53 -13.56 2.31
C GLU A 35 9.75 -14.48 2.36
N ALA A 36 9.59 -15.70 2.87
CA ALA A 36 10.66 -16.71 2.87
C ALA A 36 11.13 -17.03 1.46
N PHE A 37 10.20 -17.17 0.51
CA PHE A 37 10.51 -17.39 -0.91
C PHE A 37 11.31 -16.23 -1.50
N ILE A 38 10.90 -14.98 -1.28
CA ILE A 38 11.64 -13.79 -1.77
C ILE A 38 13.06 -13.76 -1.18
N LYS A 39 13.21 -14.13 0.11
CA LYS A 39 14.51 -14.15 0.78
C LYS A 39 15.44 -15.23 0.23
N ALA A 40 14.91 -16.39 -0.14
CA ALA A 40 15.66 -17.49 -0.78
C ALA A 40 15.99 -17.16 -2.24
N ASN A 41 15.03 -16.62 -2.98
CA ASN A 41 15.11 -16.32 -4.41
C ASN A 41 15.30 -14.81 -4.66
N LYS A 42 16.44 -14.28 -4.21
CA LYS A 42 16.74 -12.85 -4.30
C LYS A 42 16.89 -12.40 -5.75
N SER A 43 15.89 -11.67 -6.24
CA SER A 43 15.94 -10.91 -7.48
C SER A 43 15.50 -9.49 -7.19
N LYS A 44 16.09 -8.49 -7.86
CA LYS A 44 15.70 -7.07 -7.72
C LYS A 44 14.21 -6.85 -8.05
N GLY A 45 13.62 -7.72 -8.86
CA GLY A 45 12.22 -7.63 -9.28
C GLY A 45 11.23 -8.29 -8.31
N ASN A 46 11.68 -9.22 -7.47
CA ASN A 46 10.82 -10.01 -6.59
C ASN A 46 10.38 -9.16 -5.39
N LYS A 47 9.08 -9.08 -5.17
CA LYS A 47 8.52 -8.28 -4.08
C LYS A 47 7.13 -8.74 -3.68
N LEU A 48 6.81 -8.55 -2.41
CA LEU A 48 5.44 -8.61 -1.93
C LEU A 48 4.83 -7.21 -2.04
N ILE A 49 3.67 -7.09 -2.70
CA ILE A 49 3.01 -5.81 -2.97
C ILE A 49 1.61 -5.87 -2.40
N THR A 50 1.24 -4.86 -1.61
CA THR A 50 -0.14 -4.64 -1.20
C THR A 50 -0.86 -3.79 -2.23
N PHE A 51 -1.95 -4.30 -2.78
CA PHE A 51 -2.87 -3.54 -3.61
C PHE A 51 -4.13 -3.25 -2.80
N ASN A 52 -4.48 -1.97 -2.75
CA ASN A 52 -5.74 -1.45 -2.23
C ASN A 52 -6.65 -1.04 -3.40
N GLU A 53 -7.91 -1.45 -3.37
CA GLU A 53 -8.87 -1.27 -4.47
C GLU A 53 -9.14 0.21 -4.80
N GLU A 54 -9.05 1.12 -3.82
CA GLU A 54 -9.23 2.56 -4.06
C GLU A 54 -8.01 3.21 -4.70
N LYS A 55 -6.81 2.80 -4.30
CA LYS A 55 -5.56 3.41 -4.78
C LYS A 55 -5.09 2.84 -6.12
N HIS A 56 -5.31 1.56 -6.37
CA HIS A 56 -4.74 0.86 -7.51
C HIS A 56 -5.81 0.53 -8.55
N LYS A 57 -5.96 1.43 -9.54
CA LYS A 57 -6.95 1.31 -10.63
C LYS A 57 -6.36 0.88 -11.97
N SER A 58 -5.13 0.36 -11.98
CA SER A 58 -4.52 -0.14 -13.22
C SER A 58 -5.24 -1.40 -13.71
N VAL A 59 -5.09 -1.73 -15.00
CA VAL A 59 -5.65 -2.96 -15.59
C VAL A 59 -5.15 -4.19 -14.82
N LEU A 60 -3.84 -4.27 -14.57
CA LEU A 60 -3.24 -5.33 -13.77
C LEU A 60 -3.85 -5.43 -12.37
N ALA A 61 -3.98 -4.31 -11.64
CA ALA A 61 -4.57 -4.35 -10.30
C ALA A 61 -6.02 -4.85 -10.34
N THR A 62 -6.81 -4.36 -11.30
CA THR A 62 -8.19 -4.77 -11.51
C THR A 62 -8.30 -6.27 -11.77
N ASP A 63 -7.39 -6.83 -12.57
CA ASP A 63 -7.37 -8.26 -12.86
C ASP A 63 -6.90 -9.09 -11.66
N LEU A 64 -5.92 -8.60 -10.90
CA LEU A 64 -5.48 -9.24 -9.65
C LEU A 64 -6.61 -9.31 -8.61
N PHE A 65 -7.46 -8.27 -8.51
CA PHE A 65 -8.62 -8.30 -7.62
C PHE A 65 -9.67 -9.34 -8.01
N LYS A 66 -9.78 -9.69 -9.30
CA LYS A 66 -10.70 -10.75 -9.79
C LYS A 66 -10.18 -12.15 -9.49
N LEU A 67 -8.86 -12.34 -9.39
CA LEU A 67 -8.28 -13.65 -9.11
C LEU A 67 -8.70 -14.16 -7.72
N PRO A 68 -8.97 -15.46 -7.55
CA PRO A 68 -9.15 -16.05 -6.23
C PRO A 68 -7.84 -15.99 -5.43
N PHE A 69 -7.94 -16.22 -4.13
CA PHE A 69 -6.75 -16.50 -3.31
C PHE A 69 -5.95 -17.66 -3.91
N GLY A 70 -4.62 -17.52 -3.96
CA GLY A 70 -3.72 -18.46 -4.62
C GLY A 70 -3.70 -18.32 -6.15
N GLY A 71 -4.63 -17.57 -6.75
CA GLY A 71 -4.70 -17.30 -8.17
C GLY A 71 -3.45 -16.59 -8.68
N LYS A 72 -3.07 -16.93 -9.91
CA LYS A 72 -1.85 -16.45 -10.57
C LYS A 72 -2.18 -15.80 -11.92
N THR A 73 -1.42 -14.79 -12.28
CA THR A 73 -1.36 -14.28 -13.66
C THR A 73 0.08 -13.97 -14.03
N THR A 74 0.39 -14.00 -15.32
CA THR A 74 1.75 -13.78 -15.82
C THR A 74 1.72 -12.75 -16.93
N THR A 75 2.69 -11.85 -16.90
CA THR A 75 2.98 -10.93 -18.00
C THR A 75 4.38 -11.20 -18.50
N GLU A 76 4.57 -11.18 -19.81
CA GLU A 76 5.82 -11.62 -20.42
C GLU A 76 6.21 -10.67 -21.55
N ASN A 77 7.50 -10.33 -21.63
CA ASN A 77 8.09 -9.58 -22.74
C ASN A 77 9.35 -10.32 -23.23
N ASN A 78 10.15 -9.68 -24.10
CA ASN A 78 11.35 -10.31 -24.67
C ASN A 78 12.49 -10.51 -23.66
N PHE A 79 12.49 -9.79 -22.55
CA PHE A 79 13.56 -9.78 -21.56
C PHE A 79 13.21 -10.52 -20.28
N GLU A 80 11.94 -10.53 -19.88
CA GLU A 80 11.52 -11.13 -18.62
C GLU A 80 10.09 -11.68 -18.66
N LYS A 81 9.86 -12.66 -17.81
CA LYS A 81 8.56 -13.19 -17.42
C LYS A 81 8.29 -12.75 -15.98
N THR A 82 7.16 -12.08 -15.76
CA THR A 82 6.72 -11.67 -14.43
C THR A 82 5.47 -12.43 -14.03
N THR A 83 5.54 -13.17 -12.93
CA THR A 83 4.40 -13.88 -12.33
C THR A 83 3.90 -13.13 -11.11
N TYR A 84 2.58 -13.00 -11.00
CA TYR A 84 1.89 -12.40 -9.87
C TYR A 84 0.99 -13.45 -9.23
N LYS A 85 1.21 -13.75 -7.94
CA LYS A 85 0.36 -14.66 -7.16
C LYS A 85 -0.33 -13.90 -6.04
N VAL A 86 -1.64 -14.04 -5.92
CA VAL A 86 -2.41 -13.50 -4.80
C VAL A 86 -2.20 -14.41 -3.58
N VAL A 87 -1.58 -13.89 -2.52
CA VAL A 87 -1.23 -14.66 -1.31
C VAL A 87 -2.01 -14.22 -0.07
N GLU A 88 -2.79 -13.15 -0.18
CA GLU A 88 -3.71 -12.68 0.86
C GLU A 88 -4.85 -11.91 0.19
N LYS A 89 -6.09 -12.11 0.67
CA LYS A 89 -7.24 -11.28 0.29
C LYS A 89 -8.04 -10.97 1.55
N ASN A 90 -8.29 -9.69 1.78
CA ASN A 90 -8.93 -9.19 2.98
C ASN A 90 -9.75 -7.94 2.66
N THR A 91 -10.66 -7.61 3.55
CA THR A 91 -11.33 -6.31 3.55
C THR A 91 -10.94 -5.64 4.85
N VAL A 92 -10.46 -4.40 4.76
CA VAL A 92 -9.88 -3.67 5.88
C VAL A 92 -10.56 -2.31 5.97
N THR A 93 -10.92 -1.93 7.18
CA THR A 93 -11.44 -0.59 7.48
C THR A 93 -10.38 0.46 7.25
N HIS A 94 -10.69 1.42 6.38
CA HIS A 94 -9.86 2.58 6.09
C HIS A 94 -10.54 3.87 6.51
N TYR A 95 -9.72 4.86 6.83
CA TYR A 95 -10.09 6.20 7.22
C TYR A 95 -9.51 7.17 6.21
N ARG A 96 -10.21 8.28 5.98
CA ARG A 96 -9.70 9.40 5.18
C ARG A 96 -10.24 10.69 5.74
N LEU A 97 -9.33 11.59 6.06
CA LEU A 97 -9.63 12.88 6.67
C LEU A 97 -8.69 13.93 6.10
N SER A 98 -8.97 15.19 6.40
CA SER A 98 -8.06 16.28 6.14
C SER A 98 -7.59 16.90 7.45
N TYR A 99 -6.32 17.28 7.54
CA TYR A 99 -5.83 17.96 8.74
C TYR A 99 -4.87 19.12 8.46
N ILE A 100 -4.83 20.04 9.41
CA ILE A 100 -3.84 21.12 9.53
C ILE A 100 -3.06 20.86 10.80
N LEU A 101 -1.73 20.81 10.69
CA LEU A 101 -0.84 20.71 11.84
C LEU A 101 -0.20 22.07 12.10
N LEU A 102 -0.26 22.52 13.35
CA LEU A 102 0.47 23.68 13.86
C LEU A 102 1.47 23.21 14.92
N ASP A 103 2.67 23.77 14.89
CA ASP A 103 3.76 23.41 15.79
C ASP A 103 4.15 24.61 16.67
N SER A 104 3.99 24.47 18.00
CA SER A 104 4.35 25.49 18.98
C SER A 104 5.84 25.54 19.31
N GLN A 105 6.67 24.70 18.73
CA GLN A 105 8.12 24.96 18.75
C GLN A 105 8.45 26.23 17.94
N GLN A 106 7.60 26.58 16.98
CA GLN A 106 7.75 27.78 16.15
C GLN A 106 7.09 29.02 16.77
N MET A 107 6.21 28.85 17.77
CA MET A 107 5.53 29.94 18.47
C MET A 107 4.95 29.47 19.81
N GLU A 108 4.90 30.35 20.83
CA GLU A 108 4.30 30.05 22.13
C GLU A 108 2.92 29.36 22.04
N ALA A 109 2.68 28.33 22.86
CA ALA A 109 1.46 27.50 22.84
C ALA A 109 0.15 28.31 22.88
N SER A 110 0.09 29.36 23.70
CA SER A 110 -1.06 30.27 23.81
C SER A 110 -1.38 30.95 22.46
N LYS A 111 -0.35 31.34 21.73
CA LYS A 111 -0.45 31.94 20.40
C LYS A 111 -0.84 30.91 19.35
N THR A 112 -0.32 29.70 19.42
CA THR A 112 -0.72 28.59 18.53
C THR A 112 -2.21 28.30 18.66
N LYS A 113 -2.72 28.19 19.89
CA LYS A 113 -4.15 27.98 20.14
C LYS A 113 -4.99 29.15 19.59
N ALA A 114 -4.61 30.40 19.87
CA ALA A 114 -5.31 31.56 19.31
C ALA A 114 -5.27 31.60 17.76
N TYR A 115 -4.17 31.15 17.16
CA TYR A 115 -4.03 31.06 15.71
C TYR A 115 -4.92 29.97 15.12
N ARG A 116 -5.00 28.81 15.78
CA ARG A 116 -5.92 27.72 15.45
C ARG A 116 -7.36 28.19 15.40
N GLU A 117 -7.82 28.91 16.43
CA GLU A 117 -9.19 29.45 16.48
C GLU A 117 -9.50 30.37 15.28
N ARG A 118 -8.53 31.17 14.84
CA ARG A 118 -8.70 32.03 13.65
C ARG A 118 -8.82 31.23 12.36
N ILE A 119 -8.11 30.11 12.24
CA ILE A 119 -8.19 29.22 11.08
C ILE A 119 -9.57 28.56 11.04
N ILE A 120 -10.05 28.04 12.17
CA ILE A 120 -11.38 27.44 12.30
C ILE A 120 -12.47 28.47 11.98
N ALA A 121 -12.38 29.68 12.52
CA ALA A 121 -13.31 30.76 12.18
C ALA A 121 -13.29 31.10 10.68
N SER A 122 -12.11 31.11 10.05
CA SER A 122 -12.00 31.34 8.60
C SER A 122 -12.69 30.24 7.79
N TYR A 123 -12.56 28.98 8.22
CA TYR A 123 -13.27 27.85 7.62
C TYR A 123 -14.79 28.01 7.74
N HIS A 124 -15.30 28.33 8.93
CA HIS A 124 -16.74 28.58 9.14
C HIS A 124 -17.26 29.79 8.37
N ASN A 125 -16.42 30.77 8.08
CA ASN A 125 -16.73 31.91 7.23
C ASN A 125 -16.65 31.61 5.72
N GLY A 126 -16.46 30.33 5.34
CA GLY A 126 -16.51 29.86 3.96
C GLY A 126 -15.15 29.71 3.27
N SER A 127 -14.03 29.88 3.98
CA SER A 127 -12.72 29.59 3.40
C SER A 127 -12.56 28.08 3.17
N PRO A 128 -12.14 27.62 1.98
CA PRO A 128 -11.92 26.20 1.73
C PRO A 128 -10.85 25.62 2.66
N PHE A 129 -11.12 24.45 3.24
CA PHE A 129 -10.17 23.80 4.15
C PHE A 129 -8.82 23.50 3.46
N ASP A 130 -8.85 23.10 2.19
CA ASP A 130 -7.66 22.77 1.42
C ASP A 130 -6.74 23.99 1.24
N PHE A 131 -7.31 25.17 1.03
CA PHE A 131 -6.59 26.44 1.00
C PHE A 131 -5.97 26.76 2.35
N LEU A 132 -6.73 26.63 3.44
CA LEU A 132 -6.23 26.85 4.79
C LEU A 132 -5.08 25.89 5.13
N ALA A 133 -5.20 24.62 4.75
CA ALA A 133 -4.17 23.62 4.97
C ALA A 133 -2.88 23.94 4.21
N LYS A 134 -2.97 24.29 2.92
CA LYS A 134 -1.83 24.72 2.11
C LYS A 134 -1.13 25.95 2.68
N LYS A 135 -1.89 26.86 3.29
CA LYS A 135 -1.40 28.14 3.80
C LYS A 135 -0.77 28.03 5.19
N TYR A 136 -1.30 27.17 6.05
CA TYR A 136 -1.00 27.21 7.49
C TYR A 136 -0.41 25.92 8.07
N SER A 137 -0.62 24.78 7.43
CA SER A 137 -0.14 23.50 7.96
C SER A 137 1.38 23.36 7.77
N VAL A 138 2.07 22.87 8.80
CA VAL A 138 3.50 22.51 8.70
C VAL A 138 3.72 21.06 8.26
N ALA A 139 2.65 20.26 8.11
CA ALA A 139 2.74 18.86 7.73
C ALA A 139 2.80 18.65 6.21
N ASP A 140 3.37 17.51 5.79
CA ASP A 140 3.55 17.16 4.37
C ASP A 140 2.24 17.09 3.56
N ASN A 141 1.12 16.77 4.24
CA ASN A 141 -0.20 16.76 3.63
C ASN A 141 -0.70 18.15 3.20
N ALA A 142 -0.07 19.24 3.65
CA ALA A 142 -0.41 20.62 3.28
C ALA A 142 -0.45 20.81 1.77
N THR A 143 0.53 20.23 1.07
CA THR A 143 0.63 20.26 -0.40
C THR A 143 -0.58 19.65 -1.11
N ARG A 144 -1.26 18.69 -0.45
CA ARG A 144 -2.49 18.03 -0.91
C ARG A 144 -3.75 18.63 -0.30
N GLY A 145 -3.68 19.84 0.26
CA GLY A 145 -4.85 20.47 0.87
C GLY A 145 -5.27 19.82 2.19
N GLY A 146 -4.34 19.20 2.91
CA GLY A 146 -4.60 18.55 4.18
C GLY A 146 -5.00 17.07 4.05
N ASP A 147 -5.24 16.55 2.84
CA ASP A 147 -5.77 15.20 2.64
C ASP A 147 -4.75 14.09 2.98
N THR A 148 -5.16 13.13 3.81
CA THR A 148 -4.35 11.95 4.17
C THR A 148 -4.31 10.88 3.10
N GLY A 149 -5.25 10.88 2.16
CA GLY A 149 -5.65 9.68 1.45
C GLY A 149 -6.29 8.65 2.39
N TRP A 150 -6.60 7.47 1.85
CA TRP A 150 -7.07 6.34 2.65
C TRP A 150 -5.90 5.71 3.43
N PHE A 151 -6.07 5.53 4.73
CA PHE A 151 -5.11 4.88 5.62
C PHE A 151 -5.80 3.94 6.59
N THR A 152 -5.07 2.95 7.11
CA THR A 152 -5.58 2.00 8.11
C THR A 152 -5.25 2.45 9.54
N LYS A 153 -5.83 1.77 10.54
CA LYS A 153 -5.48 1.99 11.95
C LYS A 153 -3.96 1.93 12.21
N ASP A 154 -3.28 0.98 11.58
CA ASP A 154 -1.83 0.81 11.73
C ASP A 154 -1.00 1.96 11.11
N ASN A 155 -1.63 2.81 10.31
CA ASN A 155 -1.01 3.94 9.64
C ASN A 155 -1.32 5.29 10.32
N VAL A 156 -2.08 5.31 11.42
CA VAL A 156 -2.40 6.55 12.15
C VAL A 156 -1.12 7.29 12.55
N SER A 157 -0.12 6.58 13.07
CA SER A 157 1.16 7.14 13.52
C SER A 157 2.02 7.76 12.41
N LEU A 158 1.68 7.52 11.13
CA LEU A 158 2.34 8.19 10.01
C LEU A 158 1.90 9.67 9.86
N PHE A 159 0.76 10.03 10.45
CA PHE A 159 0.14 11.34 10.29
C PHE A 159 -0.11 12.05 11.63
N PHE A 160 -0.40 11.29 12.68
CA PHE A 160 -0.83 11.82 13.98
C PHE A 160 -0.01 11.22 15.11
N ASP A 161 0.35 12.08 16.07
CA ASP A 161 0.93 11.69 17.35
C ASP A 161 -0.14 11.45 18.44
N VAL A 162 -1.40 11.42 18.03
CA VAL A 162 -2.60 11.28 18.86
C VAL A 162 -3.58 10.34 18.15
N ASP A 163 -4.46 9.69 18.91
CA ASP A 163 -5.52 8.90 18.28
C ASP A 163 -6.57 9.83 17.65
N VAL A 164 -6.86 9.59 16.38
CA VAL A 164 -7.82 10.36 15.57
C VAL A 164 -9.05 9.52 15.16
N ILE A 165 -9.03 8.21 15.43
CA ILE A 165 -10.02 7.24 14.95
C ILE A 165 -10.91 6.67 16.07
N GLU A 166 -10.59 6.90 17.34
CA GLU A 166 -11.39 6.39 18.48
C GLU A 166 -12.80 6.99 18.57
N ASN A 167 -12.98 8.21 18.07
CA ASN A 167 -14.24 8.93 18.16
C ASN A 167 -14.98 8.86 16.82
N ASN A 168 -16.24 8.42 16.86
CA ASN A 168 -17.08 8.29 15.68
C ASN A 168 -17.58 9.67 15.21
N HIS A 169 -16.68 10.44 14.59
CA HIS A 169 -16.99 11.76 14.06
C HIS A 169 -17.93 11.66 12.86
N THR A 170 -18.85 12.62 12.80
CA THR A 170 -19.77 12.76 11.66
C THR A 170 -19.04 13.30 10.44
N GLU A 171 -19.55 13.02 9.24
CA GLU A 171 -18.94 13.53 8.01
C GLU A 171 -19.06 15.07 7.98
N HIS A 172 -18.00 15.74 7.53
CA HIS A 172 -17.81 17.19 7.56
C HIS A 172 -17.66 17.82 8.95
N GLU A 173 -17.55 17.02 10.01
CA GLU A 173 -17.23 17.52 11.34
C GLU A 173 -15.80 18.07 11.38
N ILE A 174 -15.64 19.24 12.00
CA ILE A 174 -14.34 19.83 12.30
C ILE A 174 -14.09 19.80 13.81
N TYR A 175 -12.92 19.31 14.21
CA TYR A 175 -12.54 19.18 15.61
C TYR A 175 -11.02 19.39 15.78
N THR A 176 -10.59 19.49 17.03
CA THR A 176 -9.18 19.75 17.38
C THR A 176 -8.63 18.64 18.25
N LEU A 177 -7.36 18.30 18.03
CA LEU A 177 -6.60 17.39 18.88
C LEU A 177 -5.26 18.03 19.23
N ASP A 178 -4.76 17.76 20.43
CA ASP A 178 -3.57 18.41 20.98
C ASP A 178 -2.61 17.34 21.50
N ASN A 179 -1.33 17.46 21.14
CA ASN A 179 -0.23 16.82 21.86
C ASN A 179 0.58 17.95 22.51
N GLU A 180 0.16 18.36 23.71
CA GLU A 180 0.77 19.49 24.41
C GLU A 180 2.24 19.22 24.78
N GLU A 181 2.60 17.97 25.10
CA GLU A 181 3.97 17.57 25.42
C GLU A 181 4.92 17.80 24.24
N LYS A 182 4.45 17.52 23.01
CA LYS A 182 5.21 17.77 21.78
C LYS A 182 4.99 19.14 21.16
N GLY A 183 4.04 19.91 21.68
CA GLY A 183 3.65 21.20 21.13
C GLY A 183 2.91 21.11 19.79
N LEU A 184 2.23 20.00 19.51
CA LEU A 184 1.54 19.78 18.24
C LEU A 184 0.03 20.00 18.39
N TYR A 185 -0.53 20.79 17.49
CA TYR A 185 -1.94 21.18 17.50
C TYR A 185 -2.57 20.87 16.16
N TYR A 186 -3.56 20.00 16.16
CA TYR A 186 -4.26 19.53 14.97
C TYR A 186 -5.62 20.22 14.84
N ILE A 187 -5.97 20.58 13.61
CA ILE A 187 -7.35 20.83 13.18
C ILE A 187 -7.69 19.72 12.21
N VAL A 188 -8.70 18.92 12.52
CA VAL A 188 -9.10 17.78 11.71
C VAL A 188 -10.48 18.05 11.14
N LEU A 189 -10.62 17.87 9.83
CA LEU A 189 -11.88 17.84 9.11
C LEU A 189 -12.15 16.39 8.70
N ASN A 190 -13.23 15.81 9.22
CA ASN A 190 -13.64 14.48 8.85
C ASN A 190 -14.26 14.49 7.45
N THR A 191 -13.48 14.15 6.43
CA THR A 191 -13.94 14.24 5.03
C THR A 191 -14.71 13.01 4.56
N HIS A 192 -14.50 11.86 5.21
CA HIS A 192 -15.14 10.60 4.81
C HIS A 192 -15.45 9.74 6.04
N GLN A 193 -16.55 9.02 5.99
CA GLN A 193 -16.81 7.94 6.94
C GLN A 193 -15.85 6.76 6.72
N PRO A 194 -15.56 5.97 7.78
CA PRO A 194 -14.78 4.75 7.65
C PRO A 194 -15.35 3.86 6.57
N LYS A 195 -14.47 3.32 5.72
CA LYS A 195 -14.86 2.52 4.55
C LYS A 195 -14.14 1.19 4.56
N GLU A 196 -14.90 0.12 4.35
CA GLU A 196 -14.36 -1.19 4.05
C GLU A 196 -13.77 -1.21 2.64
N ILE A 197 -12.44 -1.38 2.53
CA ILE A 197 -11.73 -1.44 1.26
C ILE A 197 -11.09 -2.81 1.11
N LYS A 198 -11.25 -3.40 -0.08
CA LYS A 198 -10.60 -4.66 -0.41
C LYS A 198 -9.11 -4.45 -0.60
N GLU A 199 -8.34 -5.31 0.05
CA GLU A 199 -6.90 -5.39 -0.10
C GLU A 199 -6.49 -6.79 -0.54
N ILE A 200 -5.43 -6.84 -1.34
CA ILE A 200 -4.76 -8.08 -1.70
C ILE A 200 -3.26 -7.90 -1.52
N LYS A 201 -2.59 -8.93 -0.99
CA LYS A 201 -1.13 -9.02 -1.08
C LYS A 201 -0.76 -9.95 -2.21
N VAL A 202 0.15 -9.48 -3.04
CA VAL A 202 0.54 -10.14 -4.28
C VAL A 202 2.04 -10.33 -4.29
N LEU A 203 2.45 -11.60 -4.38
CA LEU A 203 3.82 -11.98 -4.63
C LEU A 203 4.12 -11.74 -6.12
N LYS A 204 4.97 -10.76 -6.40
CA LYS A 204 5.54 -10.50 -7.73
C LYS A 204 6.88 -11.22 -7.84
N ILE A 205 7.05 -12.00 -8.89
CA ILE A 205 8.29 -12.71 -9.22
C ILE A 205 8.70 -12.36 -10.63
N VAL A 206 9.98 -12.04 -10.83
CA VAL A 206 10.55 -11.64 -12.12
C VAL A 206 11.68 -12.58 -12.49
N GLU A 207 11.53 -13.24 -13.63
CA GLU A 207 12.45 -14.21 -14.20
C GLU A 207 13.02 -13.63 -15.51
N GLN A 208 14.34 -13.45 -15.58
CA GLN A 208 14.98 -12.97 -16.81
C GLN A 208 15.00 -14.09 -17.85
N LYS A 209 14.71 -13.74 -19.10
CA LYS A 209 14.85 -14.62 -20.24
C LYS A 209 16.27 -14.55 -20.76
N ASN A 210 16.87 -15.72 -20.95
CA ASN A 210 18.17 -15.87 -21.59
C ASN A 210 18.02 -15.90 -23.11
#